data_AF-A0A1Z5LA63-F1
#
_entry.id   AF-A0A1Z5LA63-F1
#
_cell.length_a   1.000
_cell.length_b   1.000
_cell.length_c   1.000
_cell.angle_alpha   90.00
_cell.angle_beta   90.00
_cell.angle_gamma   90.00
#
_symmetry.space_group_name_H-M   'P 1'
#
loop_
_entity.id
_entity.type
_entity.pdbx_description
1 polymer ?
#
loop_
_entity_poly.entity_id
_entity_poly.type
_entity_poly.pdbx_seq_one_letter_code
_entity_poly.pdbx_strand_id
1 'polypeptide(L)'
;MLAICWQRSLHLIHCGNRFTMRHILRRAAYPACISHVYCSRRAATSPAFEMPPCNVQPQPYKGRPYEEVFAVRQRHLNPSLTSNLLYEKPLLIAQGHMQWLWDHTGKRYLDLFAGIVTVSVGHCHPKVVGAAEQQIKQLWHTSNIYMYPTIHEFAEKLTSRLPGDLKVCYFVNSGSEANDLAMMVARLYTGAFDIISLRGSYHGLSLCVAGLCGVGGHKYP
;
A
#
# COMPACT_ATOMS: atom_id res chain seq x y z
N MET A 1 21.47 -5.73 -0.90
CA MET A 1 20.61 -5.14 -1.94
C MET A 1 19.22 -5.02 -1.37
N LEU A 2 18.77 -3.82 -1.03
CA LEU A 2 17.41 -3.62 -0.53
C LEU A 2 16.52 -3.23 -1.70
N ALA A 3 15.44 -3.98 -1.89
CA ALA A 3 14.33 -3.56 -2.71
C ALA A 3 13.30 -2.95 -1.75
N ILE A 4 13.24 -1.61 -1.70
CA ILE A 4 12.43 -0.89 -0.70
C ILE A 4 11.04 -0.66 -1.29
N CYS A 5 10.08 -1.46 -0.86
CA CYS A 5 8.67 -1.05 -0.83
C CYS A 5 8.42 -0.40 0.53
N TRP A 6 7.96 0.85 0.55
CA TRP A 6 7.61 1.55 1.78
C TRP A 6 6.26 1.00 2.30
N GLN A 7 6.30 -0.14 2.98
CA GLN A 7 5.16 -0.66 3.73
C GLN A 7 5.62 -0.79 5.18
N ARG A 8 5.30 0.21 5.99
CA ARG A 8 5.59 0.23 7.43
C ARG A 8 4.82 -0.90 8.10
N SER A 9 5.42 -2.09 8.21
CA SER A 9 4.90 -3.15 9.06
C SER A 9 5.00 -2.70 10.52
N LEU A 10 3.84 -2.49 11.16
CA LEU A 10 3.72 -2.36 12.60
C LEU A 10 4.43 -3.55 13.27
N HIS A 11 5.59 -3.30 13.88
CA HIS A 11 6.28 -4.27 14.72
C HIS A 11 5.60 -4.31 16.09
N LEU A 12 4.96 -5.43 16.41
CA LEU A 12 4.68 -5.82 17.78
C LEU A 12 5.92 -6.53 18.34
N ILE A 13 6.60 -5.83 19.24
CA ILE A 13 7.65 -6.40 20.09
C ILE A 13 6.95 -7.25 21.16
N HIS A 14 7.15 -8.57 21.17
CA HIS A 14 7.10 -9.28 22.44
C HIS A 14 8.05 -10.48 22.55
N CYS A 15 8.47 -10.63 23.80
CA CYS A 15 9.65 -11.30 24.32
C CYS A 15 9.58 -12.84 24.23
N GLY A 16 10.74 -13.48 24.34
CA GLY A 16 10.94 -14.90 24.10
C GLY A 16 10.12 -15.84 24.98
N ASN A 17 9.75 -16.99 24.39
CA ASN A 17 9.94 -18.27 25.05
C ASN A 17 9.95 -19.42 24.04
N ARG A 18 10.82 -20.41 24.30
CA ARG A 18 10.98 -21.64 23.50
C ARG A 18 9.70 -22.44 23.51
N PHE A 19 9.25 -22.94 22.35
CA PHE A 19 8.28 -24.02 22.28
C PHE A 19 8.69 -25.03 21.21
N THR A 20 8.94 -26.26 21.66
CA THR A 20 9.31 -27.42 20.85
C THR A 20 8.10 -28.01 20.14
N MET A 21 8.28 -28.41 18.88
CA MET A 21 7.33 -29.23 18.10
C MET A 21 7.07 -30.58 18.78
N ARG A 22 5.79 -30.93 18.97
CA ARG A 22 5.29 -32.31 18.88
C ARG A 22 3.80 -32.30 18.50
N HIS A 23 3.44 -33.28 17.68
CA HIS A 23 2.18 -33.54 16.98
C HIS A 23 0.86 -33.11 17.65
N ILE A 24 -0.16 -32.83 16.81
CA ILE A 24 -1.41 -33.61 16.74
C ILE A 24 -2.22 -33.18 15.50
N LEU A 25 -2.35 -34.10 14.55
CA LEU A 25 -3.42 -34.13 13.56
C LEU A 25 -4.73 -34.42 14.29
N ARG A 26 -5.66 -33.47 14.37
CA ARG A 26 -7.09 -33.74 14.59
C ARG A 26 -7.92 -32.61 13.96
N ARG A 27 -8.74 -32.97 12.96
CA ARG A 27 -9.85 -32.15 12.48
C ARG A 27 -10.81 -31.93 13.65
N ALA A 28 -10.81 -30.73 14.23
CA ALA A 28 -11.83 -30.32 15.18
C ALA A 28 -12.81 -29.38 14.46
N ALA A 29 -14.02 -29.89 14.21
CA ALA A 29 -15.17 -29.05 13.94
C ALA A 29 -15.45 -28.25 15.22
N TYR A 30 -15.40 -26.92 15.14
CA TYR A 30 -15.80 -26.05 16.25
C TYR A 30 -17.31 -25.79 16.15
N PRO A 31 -18.11 -26.13 17.17
CA PRO A 31 -19.45 -25.59 17.28
C PRO A 31 -19.39 -24.12 17.69
N ALA A 32 -20.19 -23.29 17.02
CA ALA A 32 -20.36 -21.89 17.36
C ALA A 32 -21.06 -21.75 18.73
N CYS A 33 -20.28 -21.38 19.76
CA CYS A 33 -20.81 -20.82 21.00
C CYS A 33 -20.34 -19.37 21.10
N ILE A 34 -21.08 -18.46 20.47
CA ILE A 34 -20.93 -17.02 20.71
C ILE A 34 -21.97 -16.68 21.78
N SER A 35 -21.56 -16.71 23.04
CA SER A 35 -22.32 -16.07 24.11
C SER A 35 -22.35 -14.57 23.84
N HIS A 36 -23.55 -14.04 23.60
CA HIS A 36 -23.80 -12.62 23.47
C HIS A 36 -23.52 -11.93 24.82
N VAL A 37 -22.30 -11.45 25.02
CA VAL A 37 -22.05 -10.40 26.00
C VAL A 37 -22.66 -9.13 25.43
N TYR A 38 -23.89 -8.84 25.86
CA TYR A 38 -24.57 -7.58 25.60
C TYR A 38 -23.79 -6.48 26.34
N CYS A 39 -22.78 -5.91 25.67
CA CYS A 39 -22.18 -4.66 26.10
C CYS A 39 -23.26 -3.58 25.95
N SER A 40 -23.90 -3.21 27.06
CA SER A 40 -24.88 -2.12 27.10
C SER A 40 -24.22 -0.88 26.50
N ARG A 41 -24.69 -0.44 25.33
CA ARG A 41 -24.24 0.81 24.71
C ARG A 41 -24.65 1.96 25.61
N ARG A 42 -23.79 2.35 26.55
CA ARG A 42 -23.80 3.72 27.03
C ARG A 42 -23.39 4.57 25.83
N ALA A 43 -24.36 5.27 25.25
CA ALA A 43 -24.10 6.35 24.31
C ALA A 43 -23.35 7.45 25.10
N ALA A 44 -22.04 7.31 25.21
CA ALA A 44 -21.20 8.44 25.55
C ALA A 44 -21.43 9.46 24.42
N THR A 45 -22.07 10.58 24.74
CA THR A 45 -22.16 11.74 23.87
C THR A 45 -20.77 12.35 23.79
N SER A 46 -19.87 11.67 23.06
CA SER A 46 -18.61 12.26 22.64
C SER A 46 -18.96 13.50 21.82
N PRO A 47 -18.32 14.64 22.08
CA PRO A 47 -18.54 15.83 21.27
C PRO A 47 -18.35 15.46 19.79
N ALA A 48 -19.20 16.02 18.94
CA ALA A 48 -19.11 15.80 17.50
C ALA A 48 -17.67 16.10 17.05
N PHE A 49 -17.05 15.13 16.39
CA PHE A 49 -15.70 15.31 15.88
C PHE A 49 -15.67 16.47 14.88
N GLU A 50 -14.98 17.54 15.23
CA GLU A 50 -14.82 18.69 14.35
C GLU A 50 -13.65 18.43 13.39
N MET A 51 -13.90 18.63 12.10
CA MET A 51 -12.87 18.42 11.08
C MET A 51 -11.81 19.52 11.19
N PRO A 52 -10.50 19.18 11.16
CA PRO A 52 -9.44 20.18 11.19
C PRO A 52 -9.61 21.25 10.10
N PRO A 53 -9.17 22.50 10.36
CA PRO A 53 -9.29 23.57 9.39
C PRO A 53 -8.47 23.27 8.13
N CYS A 54 -8.98 23.70 6.98
CA CYS A 54 -8.27 23.61 5.70
C CYS A 54 -8.69 24.80 4.84
N ASN A 55 -7.71 25.56 4.38
CA ASN A 55 -7.90 26.80 3.62
C ASN A 55 -8.02 26.55 2.10
N VAL A 56 -7.90 25.30 1.67
CA VAL A 56 -7.95 24.93 0.25
C VAL A 56 -9.41 24.74 -0.16
N GLN A 57 -9.80 25.49 -1.20
CA GLN A 57 -11.09 25.33 -1.85
C GLN A 57 -10.94 24.44 -3.08
N PRO A 58 -11.71 23.36 -3.19
CA PRO A 58 -11.67 22.50 -4.36
C PRO A 58 -12.25 23.22 -5.58
N GLN A 59 -11.76 22.88 -6.77
CA GLN A 59 -12.41 23.31 -8.01
C GLN A 59 -13.65 22.44 -8.25
N PRO A 60 -14.76 23.02 -8.76
CA PRO A 60 -15.94 22.25 -9.12
C PRO A 60 -15.60 21.11 -10.08
N TYR A 61 -16.09 19.91 -9.80
CA TYR A 61 -15.88 18.75 -10.66
C TYR A 61 -16.66 18.92 -11.98
N LYS A 62 -15.94 18.83 -13.10
CA LYS A 62 -16.49 18.98 -14.47
C LYS A 62 -16.51 17.67 -15.27
N GLY A 63 -16.26 16.54 -14.61
CA GLY A 63 -16.22 15.23 -15.26
C GLY A 63 -17.60 14.59 -15.41
N ARG A 64 -17.62 13.31 -15.78
CA ARG A 64 -18.85 12.53 -15.99
C ARG A 64 -19.63 12.34 -14.68
N PRO A 65 -20.97 12.30 -14.71
CA PRO A 65 -21.77 12.00 -13.53
C PRO A 65 -21.36 10.68 -12.87
N TYR A 66 -21.54 10.59 -11.54
CA TYR A 66 -21.17 9.41 -10.75
C TYR A 66 -21.70 8.10 -11.34
N GLU A 67 -22.99 8.06 -11.69
CA GLU A 67 -23.64 6.84 -12.19
C GLU A 67 -23.03 6.37 -13.52
N GLU A 68 -22.61 7.31 -14.39
CA GLU A 68 -21.95 6.97 -15.64
C GLU A 68 -20.54 6.41 -15.38
N VAL A 69 -19.77 7.04 -14.48
CA VAL A 69 -18.43 6.55 -14.09
C VAL A 69 -18.52 5.16 -13.48
N PHE A 70 -19.52 4.93 -12.62
CA PHE A 70 -19.72 3.63 -11.99
C PHE A 70 -20.16 2.56 -13.00
N ALA A 71 -21.07 2.90 -13.94
CA ALA A 71 -21.45 1.99 -15.02
C ALA A 71 -20.26 1.62 -15.92
N VAL A 72 -19.37 2.58 -16.23
CA VAL A 72 -18.14 2.31 -16.97
C VAL A 72 -17.24 1.35 -16.18
N ARG A 73 -17.05 1.57 -14.87
CA ARG A 73 -16.28 0.65 -14.01
C ARG A 73 -16.85 -0.77 -14.06
N GLN A 74 -18.16 -0.94 -13.98
CA GLN A 74 -18.80 -2.25 -14.00
C GLN A 74 -18.64 -2.99 -15.34
N ARG A 75 -18.70 -2.25 -16.46
CA ARG A 75 -18.65 -2.85 -17.81
C ARG A 75 -17.24 -3.09 -18.33
N HIS A 76 -16.29 -2.25 -17.94
CA HIS A 76 -15.00 -2.16 -18.64
C HIS A 76 -13.76 -2.33 -17.75
N LEU A 77 -13.91 -2.39 -16.41
CA LEU A 77 -12.79 -2.61 -15.51
C LEU A 77 -12.89 -3.99 -14.83
N ASN A 78 -11.78 -4.42 -14.23
CA ASN A 78 -11.71 -5.70 -13.51
C ASN A 78 -12.85 -5.81 -12.47
N PRO A 79 -13.62 -6.92 -12.46
CA PRO A 79 -14.67 -7.19 -11.49
C PRO A 79 -14.27 -6.99 -10.02
N SER A 80 -13.01 -7.22 -9.64
CA SER A 80 -12.51 -6.97 -8.28
C SER A 80 -12.72 -5.53 -7.80
N LEU A 81 -12.78 -4.55 -8.72
CA LEU A 81 -13.06 -3.15 -8.41
C LEU A 81 -14.55 -2.86 -8.12
N THR A 82 -15.41 -3.86 -8.28
CA THR A 82 -16.85 -3.81 -8.03
C THR A 82 -17.27 -4.81 -6.96
N SER A 83 -16.62 -5.97 -6.88
CA SER A 83 -16.95 -7.03 -5.91
C SER A 83 -16.20 -6.93 -4.58
N ASN A 84 -15.07 -6.22 -4.52
CA ASN A 84 -14.26 -6.05 -3.31
C ASN A 84 -14.17 -4.58 -2.89
N LEU A 85 -15.32 -3.98 -2.61
CA LEU A 85 -15.43 -2.58 -2.22
C LEU A 85 -15.19 -2.39 -0.73
N LEU A 86 -14.34 -1.43 -0.38
CA LEU A 86 -14.12 -1.01 1.01
C LEU A 86 -15.28 -0.19 1.59
N TYR A 87 -16.14 0.36 0.71
CA TYR A 87 -17.26 1.23 1.07
C TYR A 87 -18.53 0.74 0.38
N GLU A 88 -19.68 0.85 1.05
CA GLU A 88 -20.99 0.50 0.48
C GLU A 88 -21.26 1.23 -0.84
N LYS A 89 -20.99 2.55 -0.85
CA LYS A 89 -20.97 3.37 -2.07
C LYS A 89 -19.54 3.82 -2.33
N PRO A 90 -18.88 3.37 -3.42
CA PRO A 90 -17.55 3.82 -3.80
C PRO A 90 -17.48 5.34 -3.89
N LEU A 91 -16.39 5.92 -3.37
CA LEU A 91 -16.18 7.36 -3.45
C LEU A 91 -15.63 7.74 -4.82
N LEU A 92 -16.28 8.68 -5.49
CA LEU A 92 -15.73 9.34 -6.67
C LEU A 92 -14.91 10.54 -6.20
N ILE A 93 -13.64 10.29 -5.92
CA ILE A 93 -12.66 11.31 -5.53
C ILE A 93 -12.29 12.14 -6.76
N ALA A 94 -12.44 13.46 -6.66
CA ALA A 94 -12.17 14.40 -7.74
C ALA A 94 -10.84 15.12 -7.55
N GLN A 95 -10.45 15.40 -6.31
CA GLN A 95 -9.27 16.22 -6.01
C GLN A 95 -8.58 15.79 -4.71
N GLY A 96 -7.29 16.09 -4.59
CA GLY A 96 -6.50 15.87 -3.39
C GLY A 96 -5.47 16.98 -3.17
N HIS A 97 -5.23 17.31 -1.91
CA HIS A 97 -4.21 18.28 -1.49
C HIS A 97 -3.72 17.93 -0.07
N MET A 98 -2.44 17.63 0.05
CA MET A 98 -1.79 17.17 1.28
C MET A 98 -2.58 15.99 1.88
N GLN A 99 -3.06 16.09 3.11
CA GLN A 99 -3.85 15.04 3.78
C GLN A 99 -5.34 15.01 3.37
N TRP A 100 -5.78 15.89 2.47
CA TRP A 100 -7.19 16.08 2.16
C TRP A 100 -7.56 15.50 0.81
N LEU A 101 -8.78 14.98 0.73
CA LEU A 101 -9.45 14.58 -0.49
C LEU A 101 -10.81 15.28 -0.59
N TRP A 102 -11.26 15.53 -1.82
CA TRP A 102 -12.60 16.00 -2.13
C TRP A 102 -13.26 15.10 -3.15
N ASP A 103 -14.52 14.74 -2.92
CA ASP A 103 -15.31 14.03 -3.91
C ASP A 103 -15.88 14.96 -4.98
N HIS A 104 -16.52 14.37 -5.99
CA HIS A 104 -17.20 15.08 -7.07
C HIS A 104 -18.30 16.05 -6.62
N THR A 105 -18.83 15.93 -5.41
CA THR A 105 -19.83 16.86 -4.85
C THR A 105 -19.20 18.02 -4.07
N GLY A 106 -17.86 18.00 -3.90
CA GLY A 106 -17.12 18.95 -3.10
C GLY A 106 -17.03 18.57 -1.61
N LYS A 107 -17.51 17.39 -1.20
CA LYS A 107 -17.39 16.92 0.18
C LYS A 107 -15.93 16.60 0.50
N ARG A 108 -15.44 17.11 1.63
CA ARG A 108 -14.06 16.97 2.09
C ARG A 108 -13.87 15.76 3.00
N TYR A 109 -12.73 15.08 2.85
CA TYR A 109 -12.31 13.91 3.62
C TYR A 109 -10.87 14.09 4.13
N LEU A 110 -10.63 13.68 5.38
CA LEU A 110 -9.27 13.47 5.88
C LEU A 110 -8.81 12.07 5.44
N ASP A 111 -7.75 12.01 4.64
CA ASP A 111 -7.26 10.74 4.12
C ASP A 111 -6.37 10.02 5.13
N LEU A 112 -6.98 9.10 5.88
CA LEU A 112 -6.29 8.20 6.81
C LEU A 112 -5.91 6.87 6.18
N PHE A 113 -6.18 6.68 4.88
CA PHE A 113 -5.87 5.46 4.14
C PHE A 113 -4.65 5.65 3.23
N ALA A 114 -4.42 6.89 2.76
CA ALA A 114 -3.27 7.33 1.99
C ALA A 114 -3.06 6.48 0.72
N GLY A 115 -4.14 6.26 -0.03
CA GLY A 115 -4.18 5.22 -1.06
C GLY A 115 -4.20 3.85 -0.40
N ILE A 116 -3.19 3.01 -0.63
CA ILE A 116 -2.97 1.80 0.18
C ILE A 116 -1.65 2.00 0.90
N VAL A 117 -1.63 2.98 1.82
CA VAL A 117 -0.46 3.39 2.60
C VAL A 117 0.73 3.80 1.69
N THR A 118 0.46 4.44 0.56
CA THR A 118 1.48 4.86 -0.43
C THR A 118 1.71 6.36 -0.46
N VAL A 119 0.69 7.17 -0.14
CA VAL A 119 0.76 8.64 -0.20
C VAL A 119 1.39 9.21 1.07
N SER A 120 2.71 9.16 1.14
CA SER A 120 3.46 9.41 2.38
C SER A 120 3.69 10.89 2.69
N VAL A 121 3.72 11.74 1.65
CA VAL A 121 3.93 13.20 1.78
C VAL A 121 2.65 14.00 1.48
N GLY A 122 1.51 13.32 1.41
CA GLY A 122 0.23 13.90 1.01
C GLY A 122 0.07 14.04 -0.50
N HIS A 123 -1.18 14.27 -0.91
CA HIS A 123 -1.61 14.44 -2.29
C HIS A 123 -1.07 15.76 -2.87
N CYS A 124 -0.63 15.74 -4.12
CA CYS A 124 -0.23 16.95 -4.87
C CYS A 124 0.78 17.85 -4.11
N HIS A 125 1.72 17.26 -3.36
CA HIS A 125 2.67 18.02 -2.57
C HIS A 125 3.49 18.97 -3.46
N PRO A 126 3.50 20.30 -3.22
CA PRO A 126 4.06 21.29 -4.16
C PRO A 126 5.51 21.03 -4.57
N LYS A 127 6.36 20.58 -3.64
CA LYS A 127 7.75 20.21 -3.95
C LYS A 127 7.87 19.03 -4.91
N VAL A 128 6.98 18.03 -4.78
CA VAL A 128 7.00 16.83 -5.62
C VAL A 128 6.46 17.16 -7.02
N VAL A 129 5.34 17.88 -7.06
CA VAL A 129 4.73 18.33 -8.32
C VAL A 129 5.71 19.21 -9.10
N GLY A 130 6.31 20.22 -8.45
CA GLY A 130 7.27 21.10 -9.11
C GLY A 130 8.49 20.37 -9.66
N ALA A 131 9.07 19.42 -8.89
CA ALA A 131 10.19 18.61 -9.36
C ALA A 131 9.81 17.70 -10.54
N ALA A 132 8.63 17.07 -10.48
CA ALA A 132 8.13 16.21 -11.56
C ALA A 132 7.87 17.00 -12.85
N GLU A 133 7.22 18.17 -12.76
CA GLU A 133 6.95 19.03 -13.91
C GLU A 133 8.23 19.53 -14.58
N GLN A 134 9.24 19.91 -13.79
CA GLN A 134 10.55 20.32 -14.30
C GLN A 134 11.21 19.17 -15.08
N GLN A 135 11.27 17.98 -14.47
CA GLN A 135 11.88 16.81 -15.11
C GLN A 135 11.12 16.41 -16.38
N ILE A 136 9.78 16.37 -16.36
CA ILE A 136 8.95 15.99 -17.52
C ILE A 136 9.18 16.92 -18.71
N LYS A 137 9.32 18.23 -18.45
CA LYS A 137 9.59 19.23 -19.51
C LYS A 137 11.00 19.12 -20.07
N GLN A 138 11.94 18.52 -19.33
CA GLN A 138 13.33 18.37 -19.75
C GLN A 138 13.60 17.00 -20.41
N LEU A 139 13.22 15.92 -19.75
CA LEU A 139 13.42 14.53 -20.18
C LEU A 139 12.42 13.61 -19.46
N TRP A 140 11.42 13.11 -20.21
CA TRP A 140 10.38 12.23 -19.67
C TRP A 140 10.89 10.83 -19.30
N HIS A 141 11.58 10.12 -20.21
CA HIS A 141 12.04 8.75 -19.98
C HIS A 141 13.23 8.38 -20.85
N THR A 142 14.18 7.67 -20.24
CA THR A 142 15.24 6.91 -20.90
C THR A 142 15.47 5.61 -20.13
N SER A 143 15.95 4.57 -20.80
CA SER A 143 16.44 3.38 -20.10
C SER A 143 17.74 3.69 -19.35
N ASN A 144 18.12 2.80 -18.44
CA ASN A 144 19.35 2.88 -17.66
C ASN A 144 20.64 2.64 -18.49
N ILE A 145 20.52 2.33 -19.79
CA ILE A 145 21.67 2.25 -20.69
C ILE A 145 22.32 3.62 -20.91
N TYR A 146 21.54 4.70 -20.75
CA TYR A 146 22.00 6.07 -20.83
C TYR A 146 22.16 6.66 -19.45
N MET A 147 23.17 7.52 -19.29
CA MET A 147 23.42 8.22 -18.03
C MET A 147 22.60 9.51 -17.94
N TYR A 148 22.00 9.74 -16.78
CA TYR A 148 21.37 11.00 -16.40
C TYR A 148 21.54 11.19 -14.88
N PRO A 149 21.70 12.43 -14.39
CA PRO A 149 22.14 12.68 -13.00
C PRO A 149 21.11 12.25 -11.94
N THR A 150 19.81 12.36 -12.24
CA THR A 150 18.73 12.21 -11.26
C THR A 150 18.74 10.85 -10.54
N ILE A 151 18.96 9.75 -11.25
CA ILE A 151 19.01 8.41 -10.64
C ILE A 151 20.27 8.20 -9.78
N HIS A 152 21.40 8.82 -10.15
CA HIS A 152 22.66 8.73 -9.42
C HIS A 152 22.58 9.51 -8.10
N GLU A 153 22.07 10.74 -8.15
CA GLU A 153 21.80 11.52 -6.94
C GLU A 153 20.82 10.82 -6.01
N PHE A 154 19.78 10.19 -6.56
CA PHE A 154 18.83 9.44 -5.75
C PHE A 154 19.45 8.20 -5.12
N ALA A 155 20.28 7.46 -5.86
CA ALA A 155 21.01 6.32 -5.32
C ALA A 155 21.95 6.71 -4.18
N GLU A 156 22.71 7.79 -4.32
CA GLU A 156 23.59 8.31 -3.27
C GLU A 156 22.79 8.75 -2.03
N LYS A 157 21.75 9.58 -2.22
CA LYS A 157 20.88 10.04 -1.13
C LYS A 157 20.23 8.86 -0.42
N LEU A 158 19.73 7.86 -1.14
CA LEU A 158 19.06 6.70 -0.57
C LEU A 158 20.05 5.84 0.24
N THR A 159 21.15 5.43 -0.37
CA THR A 159 22.16 4.56 0.26
C THR A 159 22.82 5.21 1.48
N SER A 160 22.95 6.54 1.49
CA SER A 160 23.44 7.29 2.67
C SER A 160 22.56 7.12 3.93
N ARG A 161 21.29 6.73 3.76
CA ARG A 161 20.31 6.53 4.85
C ARG A 161 20.12 5.07 5.23
N LEU A 162 20.70 4.13 4.49
CA LEU A 162 20.55 2.70 4.77
C LEU A 162 21.58 2.24 5.82
N PRO A 163 21.20 1.32 6.72
CA PRO A 163 22.09 0.86 7.78
C PRO A 163 23.19 -0.06 7.25
N GLY A 164 24.33 -0.13 7.96
CA GLY A 164 25.43 -1.06 7.68
C GLY A 164 25.95 -0.99 6.24
N ASP A 165 26.16 -2.16 5.65
CA ASP A 165 26.80 -2.35 4.33
C ASP A 165 25.83 -2.24 3.15
N LEU A 166 24.64 -1.71 3.38
CA LEU A 166 23.62 -1.56 2.35
C LEU A 166 23.92 -0.36 1.45
N LYS A 167 24.89 -0.54 0.55
CA LYS A 167 25.44 0.53 -0.32
C LYS A 167 25.05 0.42 -1.79
N VAL A 168 24.32 -0.63 -2.18
CA VAL A 168 23.90 -0.87 -3.57
C VAL A 168 22.38 -0.99 -3.65
N CYS A 169 21.79 -0.15 -4.51
CA CYS A 169 20.36 -0.11 -4.80
C CYS A 169 20.08 -0.56 -6.23
N TYR A 170 18.90 -1.14 -6.42
CA TYR A 170 18.36 -1.46 -7.74
C TYR A 170 16.93 -0.96 -7.77
N PHE A 171 16.62 -0.18 -8.79
CA PHE A 171 15.32 0.46 -8.93
C PHE A 171 14.41 -0.39 -9.81
N VAL A 172 13.18 -0.56 -9.34
CA VAL A 172 12.10 -1.33 -9.98
C VAL A 172 10.80 -0.54 -9.85
N ASN A 173 9.77 -0.93 -10.58
CA ASN A 173 8.54 -0.16 -10.70
C ASN A 173 7.50 -0.50 -9.62
N SER A 174 7.67 -1.62 -8.91
CA SER A 174 6.69 -2.05 -7.91
C SER A 174 7.32 -2.80 -6.74
N GLY A 175 6.56 -2.90 -5.64
CA GLY A 175 6.92 -3.74 -4.50
C GLY A 175 6.97 -5.23 -4.82
N SER A 176 6.23 -5.70 -5.83
CA SER A 176 6.28 -7.10 -6.26
C SER A 176 7.60 -7.40 -6.99
N GLU A 177 8.00 -6.56 -7.95
CA GLU A 177 9.29 -6.66 -8.65
C GLU A 177 10.47 -6.54 -7.68
N ALA A 178 10.31 -5.70 -6.65
CA ALA A 178 11.28 -5.55 -5.58
C ALA A 178 11.50 -6.87 -4.83
N ASN A 179 10.41 -7.55 -4.45
CA ASN A 179 10.49 -8.84 -3.78
C ASN A 179 10.95 -9.97 -4.70
N ASP A 180 10.59 -9.96 -5.99
CA ASP A 180 11.11 -10.90 -7.00
C ASP A 180 12.64 -10.80 -7.08
N LEU A 181 13.16 -9.58 -7.19
CA LEU A 181 14.59 -9.32 -7.25
C LEU A 181 15.29 -9.71 -5.95
N ALA A 182 14.72 -9.36 -4.80
CA ALA A 182 15.28 -9.71 -3.50
C ALA A 182 15.39 -11.23 -3.34
N MET A 183 14.36 -11.97 -3.74
CA MET A 183 14.37 -13.43 -3.77
C MET A 183 15.47 -13.98 -4.69
N MET A 184 15.57 -13.46 -5.92
CA MET A 184 16.58 -13.90 -6.88
C MET A 184 17.99 -13.70 -6.34
N VAL A 185 18.27 -12.52 -5.75
CA VAL A 185 19.57 -12.18 -5.18
C VAL A 185 19.88 -13.04 -3.95
N ALA A 186 18.89 -13.30 -3.09
CA ALA A 186 19.08 -14.18 -1.93
C ALA A 186 19.43 -15.61 -2.34
N ARG A 187 18.75 -16.15 -3.36
CA ARG A 187 19.05 -17.48 -3.92
C ARG A 187 20.43 -17.54 -4.55
N LEU A 188 20.80 -16.52 -5.33
CA LEU A 188 22.11 -16.45 -5.96
C LEU A 188 23.24 -16.40 -4.92
N TYR A 189 23.04 -15.66 -3.82
CA TYR A 189 24.04 -15.52 -2.77
C TYR A 189 24.16 -16.78 -1.89
N THR A 190 23.03 -17.39 -1.51
CA THR A 190 22.99 -18.51 -0.55
C THR A 190 23.06 -19.89 -1.19
N GLY A 191 22.66 -20.02 -2.45
CA GLY A 191 22.42 -21.31 -3.11
C GLY A 191 21.14 -22.04 -2.64
N ALA A 192 20.42 -21.50 -1.65
CA ALA A 192 19.20 -22.10 -1.11
C ALA A 192 17.97 -21.60 -1.86
N PHE A 193 17.08 -22.51 -2.25
CA PHE A 193 15.84 -22.18 -2.97
C PHE A 193 14.66 -21.88 -2.05
N ASP A 194 14.69 -22.44 -0.83
CA ASP A 194 13.61 -22.30 0.15
C ASP A 194 13.53 -20.90 0.73
N ILE A 195 12.30 -20.41 0.90
CA ILE A 195 12.01 -19.10 1.48
C ILE A 195 10.92 -19.28 2.52
N ILE A 196 11.16 -18.71 3.70
CA ILE A 196 10.20 -18.73 4.80
C ILE A 196 9.46 -17.39 4.83
N SER A 197 8.13 -17.44 4.82
CA SER A 197 7.27 -16.27 5.00
C SER A 197 6.35 -16.42 6.22
N LEU A 198 5.85 -15.29 6.73
CA LEU A 198 5.02 -15.27 7.92
C LEU A 198 3.53 -15.36 7.58
N ARG A 199 2.75 -15.99 8.46
CA ARG A 199 1.29 -15.96 8.35
C ARG A 199 0.79 -14.51 8.43
N GLY A 200 -0.16 -14.15 7.56
CA GLY A 200 -0.69 -12.79 7.47
C GLY A 200 0.19 -11.80 6.70
N SER A 201 1.31 -12.23 6.10
CA SER A 201 2.16 -11.35 5.31
C SER A 201 1.59 -11.05 3.91
N TYR A 202 1.97 -9.91 3.35
CA TYR A 202 1.71 -9.54 1.96
C TYR A 202 3.03 -9.12 1.31
N HIS A 203 3.39 -9.75 0.19
CA HIS A 203 4.66 -9.53 -0.51
C HIS A 203 4.48 -9.18 -1.99
N GLY A 204 3.24 -8.92 -2.43
CA GLY A 204 2.92 -8.65 -3.82
C GLY A 204 2.23 -9.81 -4.53
N LEU A 205 1.97 -9.61 -5.82
CA LEU A 205 1.11 -10.49 -6.63
C LEU A 205 1.77 -10.95 -7.93
N SER A 206 3.07 -10.69 -8.14
CA SER A 206 3.79 -11.38 -9.22
C SER A 206 3.86 -12.87 -8.91
N LEU A 207 3.95 -13.69 -9.97
CA LEU A 207 3.78 -15.14 -9.88
C LEU A 207 4.70 -15.78 -8.83
N CYS A 208 5.93 -15.31 -8.71
CA CYS A 208 6.89 -15.89 -7.78
C CYS A 208 6.68 -15.47 -6.31
N VAL A 209 6.26 -14.23 -6.05
CA VAL A 209 6.07 -13.73 -4.67
C VAL A 209 4.66 -13.91 -4.15
N ALA A 210 3.66 -14.16 -5.00
CA ALA A 210 2.29 -14.44 -4.58
C ALA A 210 2.23 -15.65 -3.61
N GLY A 211 3.03 -16.68 -3.88
CA GLY A 211 3.17 -17.85 -3.00
C GLY A 211 3.76 -17.54 -1.62
N LEU A 212 4.46 -16.41 -1.48
CA LEU A 212 5.02 -15.95 -0.20
C LEU A 212 3.97 -15.21 0.64
N CYS A 213 2.85 -14.76 0.06
CA CYS A 213 1.78 -14.12 0.81
C CYS A 213 1.18 -15.09 1.83
N GLY A 214 0.99 -14.63 3.06
CA GLY A 214 0.34 -15.34 4.16
C GLY A 214 -1.13 -14.96 4.38
N VAL A 215 -1.72 -14.18 3.47
CA VAL A 215 -3.13 -13.73 3.51
C VAL A 215 -3.93 -14.52 2.47
N GLY A 216 -4.99 -15.22 2.91
CA GLY A 216 -5.71 -16.24 2.12
C GLY A 216 -6.10 -15.80 0.71
N GLY A 217 -6.82 -14.68 0.57
CA GLY A 217 -7.29 -14.21 -0.74
C GLY A 217 -6.21 -13.69 -1.69
N HIS A 218 -4.98 -13.48 -1.21
CA HIS A 218 -3.84 -13.09 -2.06
C HIS A 218 -2.92 -14.28 -2.38
N LYS A 219 -2.88 -15.30 -1.51
CA LYS A 219 -2.11 -16.52 -1.71
C LYS A 219 -2.79 -17.49 -2.69
N TYR A 220 -4.13 -17.50 -2.67
CA TYR A 220 -4.97 -18.33 -3.53
C TYR A 220 -5.93 -17.42 -4.31
N PRO A 221 -5.41 -16.66 -5.30
CA PRO A 221 -6.20 -15.74 -6.11
C PRO A 221 -7.20 -16.47 -7.03
#